data_AF-A0AAX3NX89-F1
#
_entry.id   AF-A0AAX3NX89-F1
#
_cell.length_a   1.000
_cell.length_b   1.000
_cell.length_c   1.000
_cell.angle_alpha   90.00
_cell.angle_beta   90.00
_cell.angle_gamma   90.00
#
_symmetry.space_group_name_H-M   'P 1'
#
loop_
_entity.id
_entity.type
_entity.pdbx_description
1 polymer ?
#
loop_
_entity_poly.entity_id
_entity_poly.type
_entity_poly.pdbx_seq_one_letter_code
_entity_poly.pdbx_strand_id
1 'polypeptide(L)'
;MAKKLKALAGSVTDNQLTSTIKESTQQIWLAGLGAYAKAQEEGGKIFEALVQEGEALQAKTRQSADEKIAAVTDKTANTWGRLEQVFEDRVARAVASLGIPTRKDIDKLSKRMAELTDVVQQLLDAQDEEAPEAEAKPAAAKKPAARKPPVKKAPVAKAKDAVVEQAADLLSAAEDAVKEVKAKAESVLP
;
A
#
# COMPACT_ATOMS: atom_id res chain seq x y z
N MET A 1 -45.58 49.90 58.98
CA MET A 1 -46.10 48.56 58.63
C MET A 1 -45.76 48.07 57.21
N ALA A 2 -45.57 48.95 56.21
CA ALA A 2 -45.35 48.56 54.80
C ALA A 2 -44.30 47.45 54.52
N LYS A 3 -43.16 47.41 55.25
CA LYS A 3 -42.12 46.38 55.05
C LYS A 3 -42.61 44.94 55.27
N LYS A 4 -43.54 44.69 56.20
CA LYS A 4 -44.10 43.34 56.43
C LYS A 4 -45.02 42.89 55.29
N LEU A 5 -45.80 43.81 54.71
CA LEU A 5 -46.67 43.51 53.55
C LEU A 5 -45.85 43.23 52.29
N LYS A 6 -44.76 43.98 52.05
CA LYS A 6 -43.83 43.73 50.93
C LYS A 6 -43.16 42.36 51.04
N ALA A 7 -42.76 41.95 52.25
CA ALA A 7 -42.16 40.63 52.49
C ALA A 7 -43.15 39.48 52.26
N LEU A 8 -44.39 39.62 52.72
CA LEU A 8 -45.44 38.61 52.52
C LEU A 8 -45.86 38.48 51.04
N ALA A 9 -45.93 39.60 50.32
CA ALA A 9 -46.18 39.61 48.88
C ALA A 9 -45.03 38.98 48.08
N GLY A 10 -43.78 39.22 48.51
CA GLY A 10 -42.59 38.54 47.97
C GLY A 10 -42.69 37.03 48.14
N SER A 11 -42.81 36.54 49.37
CA SER A 11 -42.80 35.10 49.66
C SER A 11 -43.97 34.33 49.01
N VAL A 12 -45.14 34.95 48.83
CA VAL A 12 -46.25 34.36 48.05
C VAL A 12 -45.90 34.26 46.56
N THR A 13 -45.24 35.29 46.01
CA THR A 13 -44.82 35.32 44.60
C THR A 13 -43.71 34.29 44.33
N ASP A 14 -42.69 34.23 45.19
CA ASP A 14 -41.57 33.28 45.07
C ASP A 14 -42.05 31.82 45.11
N ASN A 15 -43.04 31.51 45.96
CA ASN A 15 -43.57 30.15 46.10
C ASN A 15 -44.43 29.73 44.89
N GLN A 16 -45.18 30.67 44.30
CA GLN A 16 -45.90 30.47 43.04
C GLN A 16 -44.93 30.27 41.85
N LEU A 17 -43.87 31.07 41.76
CA LEU A 17 -42.81 30.94 40.76
C LEU A 17 -42.09 29.59 40.87
N THR A 18 -41.68 29.21 42.09
CA THR A 18 -41.01 27.93 42.38
C THR A 18 -41.90 26.74 42.01
N SER A 19 -43.21 26.83 42.31
CA SER A 19 -44.18 25.80 41.94
C SER A 19 -44.35 25.67 40.42
N THR A 20 -44.41 26.80 39.70
CA THR A 20 -44.53 26.84 38.24
C THR A 20 -43.28 26.28 37.55
N ILE A 21 -42.09 26.63 38.04
CA ILE A 21 -40.82 26.11 37.53
C ILE A 21 -40.71 24.60 37.78
N LYS A 22 -41.12 24.12 38.97
CA LYS A 22 -41.13 22.68 39.27
C LYS A 22 -42.06 21.90 38.35
N GLU A 23 -43.28 22.39 38.14
CA GLU A 23 -44.26 21.78 37.24
C GLU A 23 -43.75 21.77 35.79
N SER A 24 -43.21 22.89 35.29
CA SER A 24 -42.60 22.96 33.96
C SER A 24 -41.40 22.01 33.83
N THR A 25 -40.55 21.88 34.85
CA THR A 25 -39.41 20.96 34.83
C THR A 25 -39.86 19.51 34.85
N GLN A 26 -40.91 19.19 35.61
CA GLN A 26 -41.55 17.87 35.64
C GLN A 26 -42.13 17.52 34.27
N GLN A 27 -42.80 18.45 33.60
CA GLN A 27 -43.35 18.26 32.25
C GLN A 27 -42.25 18.09 31.20
N ILE A 28 -41.18 18.90 31.24
CA ILE A 28 -40.01 18.73 30.34
C ILE A 28 -39.34 17.38 30.56
N TRP A 29 -39.20 16.93 31.81
CA TRP A 29 -38.63 15.62 32.14
C TRP A 29 -39.49 14.45 31.65
N LEU A 30 -40.80 14.51 31.88
CA LEU A 30 -41.75 13.51 31.39
C LEU A 30 -41.85 13.49 29.86
N ALA A 31 -41.80 14.66 29.21
CA ALA A 31 -41.72 14.76 27.75
C ALA A 31 -40.40 14.19 27.20
N GLY A 32 -39.28 14.43 27.89
CA GLY A 32 -37.99 13.83 27.55
C GLY A 32 -37.99 12.31 27.66
N LEU A 33 -38.55 11.75 28.74
CA LEU A 33 -38.72 10.31 28.92
C LEU A 33 -39.70 9.71 27.89
N GLY A 34 -40.80 10.40 27.59
CA GLY A 34 -41.78 9.96 26.58
C GLY A 34 -41.21 9.98 25.16
N ALA A 35 -40.44 11.01 24.82
CA ALA A 35 -39.73 11.11 23.55
C ALA A 35 -38.64 10.03 23.43
N TYR A 36 -37.90 9.75 24.50
CA TYR A 36 -36.93 8.66 24.54
C TYR A 36 -37.59 7.29 24.36
N ALA A 37 -38.69 7.03 25.07
CA ALA A 37 -39.45 5.78 24.94
C ALA A 37 -39.99 5.58 23.50
N LYS A 38 -40.53 6.63 22.89
CA LYS A 38 -40.99 6.59 21.49
C LYS A 38 -39.83 6.42 20.50
N ALA A 39 -38.70 7.08 20.74
CA ALA A 39 -37.48 6.89 19.94
C ALA A 39 -36.89 5.47 20.10
N GLN A 40 -37.08 4.80 21.25
CA GLN A 40 -36.70 3.40 21.42
C GLN A 40 -37.66 2.46 20.66
N GLU A 41 -38.97 2.72 20.70
CA GLU A 41 -40.00 1.92 20.02
C GLU A 41 -39.90 2.02 18.48
N GLU A 42 -39.65 3.21 17.94
CA GLU A 42 -39.52 3.47 16.50
C GLU A 42 -38.08 3.23 16.01
N GLY A 43 -37.08 3.52 16.85
CA GLY A 43 -35.66 3.44 16.51
C GLY A 43 -35.16 2.03 16.22
N GLY A 44 -35.71 1.00 16.87
CA GLY A 44 -35.36 -0.39 16.55
C GLY A 44 -35.68 -0.78 15.10
N LYS A 45 -36.82 -0.31 14.56
CA LYS A 45 -37.22 -0.58 13.17
C LYS A 45 -36.37 0.18 12.17
N ILE A 46 -36.01 1.43 12.49
CA ILE A 46 -35.14 2.26 11.66
C ILE A 46 -33.70 1.70 11.66
N PHE A 47 -33.23 1.22 12.81
CA PHE A 47 -31.94 0.53 12.92
C PHE A 47 -31.90 -0.74 12.08
N GLU A 48 -32.90 -1.62 12.20
CA GLU A 48 -32.98 -2.87 11.41
C GLU A 48 -32.98 -2.58 9.90
N ALA A 49 -33.77 -1.57 9.46
CA ALA A 49 -33.79 -1.14 8.07
C ALA A 49 -32.43 -0.58 7.59
N LEU A 50 -31.73 0.19 8.43
CA LEU A 50 -30.37 0.68 8.13
C LEU A 50 -29.33 -0.43 8.08
N VAL A 51 -29.44 -1.45 8.93
CA VAL A 51 -28.59 -2.65 8.89
C VAL A 51 -28.85 -3.42 7.60
N GLN A 52 -30.12 -3.67 7.25
CA GLN A 52 -30.49 -4.39 6.03
C GLN A 52 -30.05 -3.64 4.75
N GLU A 53 -30.20 -2.32 4.70
CA GLU A 53 -29.68 -1.49 3.60
C GLU A 53 -28.13 -1.50 3.58
N GLY A 54 -27.48 -1.51 4.74
CA GLY A 54 -26.02 -1.64 4.86
C GLY A 54 -25.49 -2.99 4.35
N GLU A 55 -26.17 -4.10 4.68
CA GLU A 55 -25.86 -5.43 4.17
C GLU A 55 -26.10 -5.52 2.65
N ALA A 56 -27.21 -4.97 2.15
CA ALA A 56 -27.51 -4.91 0.72
C ALA A 56 -26.47 -4.08 -0.05
N LEU A 57 -26.07 -2.91 0.50
CA LEU A 57 -25.03 -2.06 -0.07
C LEU A 57 -23.65 -2.75 -0.03
N GLN A 58 -23.32 -3.47 1.06
CA GLN A 58 -22.09 -4.25 1.15
C GLN A 58 -22.08 -5.40 0.15
N ALA A 59 -23.17 -6.15 0.01
CA ALA A 59 -23.31 -7.24 -0.95
C ALA A 59 -23.16 -6.73 -2.39
N LYS A 60 -23.86 -5.64 -2.75
CA LYS A 60 -23.77 -4.99 -4.06
C LYS A 60 -22.37 -4.43 -4.34
N THR A 61 -21.71 -3.88 -3.33
CA THR A 61 -20.32 -3.37 -3.43
C THR A 61 -19.33 -4.52 -3.61
N ARG A 62 -19.48 -5.62 -2.87
CA ARG A 62 -18.68 -6.85 -3.04
C ARG A 62 -18.86 -7.42 -4.44
N GLN A 63 -20.09 -7.65 -4.89
CA GLN A 63 -20.36 -8.14 -6.25
C GLN A 63 -19.71 -7.22 -7.31
N SER A 64 -19.88 -5.90 -7.19
CA SER A 64 -19.28 -4.92 -8.11
C SER A 64 -17.74 -4.89 -8.03
N ALA A 65 -17.16 -5.22 -6.89
CA ALA A 65 -15.72 -5.34 -6.70
C ALA A 65 -15.20 -6.66 -7.27
N ASP A 66 -15.89 -7.78 -7.04
CA ASP A 66 -15.57 -9.11 -7.54
C ASP A 66 -15.65 -9.14 -9.08
N GLU A 67 -16.67 -8.54 -9.69
CA GLU A 67 -16.78 -8.37 -11.14
C GLU A 67 -15.61 -7.54 -11.71
N LYS A 68 -15.22 -6.46 -11.02
CA LYS A 68 -14.06 -5.62 -11.42
C LYS A 68 -12.73 -6.35 -11.21
N ILE A 69 -12.58 -7.08 -10.12
CA ILE A 69 -11.39 -7.88 -9.81
C ILE A 69 -11.25 -9.00 -10.83
N ALA A 70 -12.33 -9.71 -11.19
CA ALA A 70 -12.32 -10.70 -12.26
C ALA A 70 -11.93 -10.07 -13.61
N ALA A 71 -12.61 -9.00 -14.03
CA ALA A 71 -12.33 -8.33 -15.31
C ALA A 71 -10.92 -7.69 -15.39
N VAL A 72 -10.36 -7.25 -14.25
CA VAL A 72 -8.96 -6.82 -14.16
C VAL A 72 -8.03 -8.04 -14.15
N THR A 73 -8.34 -9.10 -13.41
CA THR A 73 -7.54 -10.33 -13.31
C THR A 73 -7.41 -11.02 -14.65
N ASP A 74 -8.47 -11.13 -15.46
CA ASP A 74 -8.38 -11.69 -16.82
C ASP A 74 -7.44 -10.88 -17.73
N LYS A 75 -7.57 -9.55 -17.71
CA LYS A 75 -6.68 -8.64 -18.46
C LYS A 75 -5.25 -8.64 -17.93
N THR A 76 -5.11 -8.82 -16.62
CA THR A 76 -3.85 -8.77 -15.88
C THR A 76 -3.17 -10.13 -15.83
N ALA A 77 -3.84 -11.26 -16.08
CA ALA A 77 -3.21 -12.58 -16.09
C ALA A 77 -2.11 -12.67 -17.17
N ASN A 78 -2.36 -12.09 -18.34
CA ASN A 78 -1.37 -11.97 -19.41
C ASN A 78 -0.22 -10.99 -19.09
N THR A 79 -0.44 -9.98 -18.23
CA THR A 79 0.65 -9.11 -17.77
C THR A 79 1.36 -9.72 -16.56
N TRP A 80 0.67 -10.47 -15.72
CA TRP A 80 1.19 -11.20 -14.58
C TRP A 80 2.15 -12.28 -15.02
N GLY A 81 1.81 -13.09 -16.02
CA GLY A 81 2.76 -14.04 -16.62
C GLY A 81 4.04 -13.37 -17.16
N ARG A 82 3.95 -12.12 -17.65
CA ARG A 82 5.14 -11.32 -18.02
C ARG A 82 5.89 -10.78 -16.79
N LEU A 83 5.20 -10.36 -15.74
CA LEU A 83 5.84 -9.96 -14.48
C LEU A 83 6.54 -11.14 -13.81
N GLU A 84 5.95 -12.33 -13.85
CA GLU A 84 6.50 -13.59 -13.35
C GLU A 84 7.72 -13.99 -14.18
N GLN A 85 7.67 -13.92 -15.52
CA GLN A 85 8.85 -14.13 -16.36
C GLN A 85 9.97 -13.10 -16.08
N VAL A 86 9.64 -11.82 -15.89
CA VAL A 86 10.63 -10.78 -15.53
C VAL A 86 11.18 -10.97 -14.11
N PHE A 87 10.37 -11.50 -13.18
CA PHE A 87 10.78 -11.87 -11.84
C PHE A 87 11.71 -13.09 -11.87
N GLU A 88 11.36 -14.16 -12.60
CA GLU A 88 12.22 -15.31 -12.86
C GLU A 88 13.56 -14.88 -13.48
N ASP A 89 13.56 -14.04 -14.52
CA ASP A 89 14.78 -13.53 -15.13
C ASP A 89 15.63 -12.72 -14.14
N ARG A 90 15.01 -11.96 -13.24
CA ARG A 90 15.71 -11.16 -12.22
C ARG A 90 16.25 -12.02 -11.07
N VAL A 91 15.50 -13.03 -10.64
CA VAL A 91 15.93 -14.04 -9.67
C VAL A 91 17.05 -14.89 -10.24
N ALA A 92 16.91 -15.40 -11.47
CA ALA A 92 17.94 -16.15 -12.17
C ALA A 92 19.22 -15.33 -12.33
N ARG A 93 19.12 -14.03 -12.65
CA ARG A 93 20.27 -13.12 -12.71
C ARG A 93 20.93 -12.91 -11.33
N ALA A 94 20.16 -12.81 -10.25
CA ALA A 94 20.68 -12.71 -8.90
C ALA A 94 21.39 -14.00 -8.45
N VAL A 95 20.79 -15.17 -8.72
CA VAL A 95 21.37 -16.51 -8.46
C VAL A 95 22.65 -16.74 -9.25
N ALA A 96 22.66 -16.39 -10.54
CA ALA A 96 23.86 -16.44 -11.38
C ALA A 96 24.97 -15.48 -10.88
N SER A 97 24.60 -14.29 -10.39
CA SER A 97 25.55 -13.36 -9.76
C SER A 97 26.11 -13.87 -8.42
N LEU A 98 25.45 -14.83 -7.79
CA LEU A 98 25.91 -15.51 -6.58
C LEU A 98 26.78 -16.75 -6.88
N GLY A 99 27.00 -17.07 -8.17
CA GLY A 99 27.84 -18.19 -8.61
C GLY A 99 27.18 -19.56 -8.51
N ILE A 100 25.87 -19.64 -8.28
CA ILE A 100 25.14 -20.91 -8.23
C ILE A 100 24.79 -21.35 -9.66
N PRO A 101 25.26 -22.52 -10.14
CA PRO A 101 24.92 -23.01 -11.47
C PRO A 101 23.42 -23.25 -11.63
N THR A 102 22.81 -22.71 -12.70
CA THR A 102 21.38 -22.87 -12.94
C THR A 102 21.10 -24.16 -13.72
N ARG A 103 19.86 -24.68 -13.63
CA ARG A 103 19.49 -25.93 -14.33
C ARG A 103 19.71 -25.83 -15.85
N LYS A 104 19.41 -24.67 -16.45
CA LYS A 104 19.65 -24.37 -17.88
C LYS A 104 21.14 -24.43 -18.26
N ASP A 105 22.05 -24.17 -17.33
CA ASP A 105 23.50 -24.25 -17.56
C ASP A 105 24.00 -25.69 -17.47
N ILE A 106 23.45 -26.47 -16.52
CA ILE A 106 23.67 -27.93 -16.45
C ILE A 106 23.19 -28.60 -17.75
N ASP A 107 21.97 -28.31 -18.21
CA ASP A 107 21.41 -28.90 -19.44
C ASP A 107 22.27 -28.58 -20.69
N LYS A 108 22.80 -27.36 -20.79
CA LYS A 108 23.74 -26.96 -21.85
C LYS A 108 25.08 -27.68 -21.75
N LEU A 109 25.59 -27.87 -20.52
CA LEU A 109 26.84 -28.59 -20.29
C LEU A 109 26.68 -30.07 -20.63
N SER A 110 25.56 -30.70 -20.24
CA SER A 110 25.24 -32.09 -20.57
C SER A 110 25.14 -32.33 -22.08
N LYS A 111 24.51 -31.42 -22.84
CA LYS A 111 24.52 -31.50 -24.32
C LYS A 111 25.92 -31.40 -24.91
N ARG A 112 26.71 -30.42 -24.47
CA ARG A 112 28.11 -30.28 -24.92
C ARG A 112 28.98 -31.47 -24.54
N MET A 113 28.73 -32.09 -23.39
CA MET A 113 29.42 -33.33 -22.99
C MET A 113 29.04 -34.49 -23.89
N ALA A 114 27.76 -34.65 -24.24
CA ALA A 114 27.33 -35.67 -25.22
C ALA A 114 27.97 -35.45 -26.59
N GLU A 115 27.94 -34.21 -27.11
CA GLU A 115 28.61 -33.83 -28.36
C GLU A 115 30.13 -34.11 -28.33
N LEU A 116 30.80 -33.83 -27.20
CA LEU A 116 32.23 -34.13 -27.03
C LEU A 116 32.50 -35.63 -26.91
N THR A 117 31.62 -36.39 -26.25
CA THR A 117 31.71 -37.85 -26.16
C THR A 117 31.58 -38.49 -27.53
N ASP A 118 30.63 -38.06 -28.36
CA ASP A 118 30.48 -38.55 -29.74
C ASP A 118 31.74 -38.26 -30.59
N VAL A 119 32.31 -37.05 -30.48
CA VAL A 119 33.55 -36.68 -31.19
C VAL A 119 34.75 -37.49 -30.68
N VAL A 120 34.87 -37.70 -29.37
CA VAL A 120 35.95 -38.54 -28.80
C VAL A 120 35.79 -40.01 -29.21
N GLN A 121 34.55 -40.52 -29.26
CA GLN A 121 34.25 -41.86 -29.75
C GLN A 121 34.71 -42.00 -31.22
N GLN A 122 34.32 -41.07 -32.09
CA GLN A 122 34.75 -41.04 -33.50
C GLN A 122 36.28 -40.92 -33.66
N LEU A 123 36.97 -40.18 -32.79
CA LEU A 123 38.44 -40.09 -32.81
C LEU A 123 39.13 -41.34 -32.25
N LEU A 124 38.49 -42.11 -31.37
CA LEU A 124 39.00 -43.40 -30.90
C LEU A 124 38.80 -44.46 -31.98
N ASP A 125 37.58 -44.56 -32.54
CA ASP A 125 37.25 -45.44 -33.65
C ASP A 125 38.16 -45.20 -34.88
N ALA A 126 38.61 -43.95 -35.10
CA ALA A 126 39.58 -43.60 -36.13
C ALA A 126 41.06 -43.85 -35.73
N GLN A 127 41.42 -43.82 -34.44
CA GLN A 127 42.78 -44.13 -33.98
C GLN A 127 43.05 -45.63 -33.92
N ASP A 128 42.03 -46.46 -33.67
CA ASP A 128 42.16 -47.93 -33.75
C ASP A 128 42.34 -48.42 -35.20
N GLU A 129 42.08 -47.57 -36.21
CA GLU A 129 42.38 -47.83 -37.64
C GLU A 129 43.77 -47.32 -38.10
N GLU A 130 44.44 -46.41 -37.37
CA GLU A 130 45.73 -45.82 -37.78
C GLU A 130 46.89 -46.03 -36.78
N ALA A 131 47.64 -47.12 -37.01
CA ALA A 131 49.09 -47.09 -36.86
C ALA A 131 49.70 -47.02 -38.26
N PRO A 132 50.37 -45.91 -38.63
CA PRO A 132 51.81 -45.84 -38.34
C PRO A 132 52.42 -44.44 -38.05
N GLU A 133 53.50 -44.47 -37.27
CA GLU A 133 54.77 -43.70 -37.34
C GLU A 133 54.88 -42.19 -37.74
N ALA A 134 55.75 -41.49 -37.00
CA ALA A 134 56.60 -40.33 -37.37
C ALA A 134 56.29 -38.86 -36.87
N GLU A 135 57.23 -38.38 -36.04
CA GLU A 135 57.86 -37.03 -36.04
C GLU A 135 57.22 -35.74 -35.44
N ALA A 136 57.45 -35.55 -34.14
CA ALA A 136 58.19 -34.43 -33.50
C ALA A 136 58.03 -32.92 -33.94
N LYS A 137 57.39 -32.11 -33.05
CA LYS A 137 57.92 -30.94 -32.25
C LYS A 137 58.86 -29.85 -32.89
N PRO A 138 59.01 -28.63 -32.28
CA PRO A 138 58.10 -27.80 -31.45
C PRO A 138 58.27 -26.23 -31.60
N ALA A 139 57.65 -25.46 -30.67
CA ALA A 139 58.00 -24.09 -30.20
C ALA A 139 57.61 -22.86 -31.08
N ALA A 140 57.24 -21.68 -30.56
CA ALA A 140 57.73 -20.98 -29.37
C ALA A 140 56.75 -19.92 -28.80
N ALA A 141 56.98 -19.46 -27.56
CA ALA A 141 56.14 -18.49 -26.84
C ALA A 141 56.72 -17.06 -26.83
N LYS A 142 55.87 -16.03 -26.66
CA LYS A 142 56.25 -14.71 -26.12
C LYS A 142 55.21 -14.14 -25.15
N LYS A 143 55.72 -13.47 -24.10
CA LYS A 143 54.99 -12.89 -22.95
C LYS A 143 55.18 -11.34 -22.96
N PRO A 144 54.79 -10.56 -21.93
CA PRO A 144 53.70 -9.58 -21.99
C PRO A 144 54.17 -8.11 -21.97
N ALA A 145 53.24 -7.16 -22.03
CA ALA A 145 53.49 -5.76 -21.66
C ALA A 145 52.31 -5.18 -20.86
N ALA A 146 52.61 -4.53 -19.73
CA ALA A 146 51.62 -3.92 -18.83
C ALA A 146 51.61 -2.38 -18.95
N ARG A 147 50.48 -1.74 -18.62
CA ARG A 147 50.42 -0.32 -18.21
C ARG A 147 49.16 -0.04 -17.37
N LYS A 148 49.28 0.91 -16.43
CA LYS A 148 48.31 1.31 -15.38
C LYS A 148 48.62 2.77 -14.99
N PRO A 149 47.79 3.44 -14.17
CA PRO A 149 46.44 3.97 -14.40
C PRO A 149 46.59 5.44 -14.91
N PRO A 150 46.20 6.57 -14.25
CA PRO A 150 45.02 6.94 -13.45
C PRO A 150 44.30 8.26 -13.88
N VAL A 151 43.01 8.43 -13.53
CA VAL A 151 42.33 9.75 -13.52
C VAL A 151 41.49 9.96 -12.25
N LYS A 152 41.99 10.88 -11.41
CA LYS A 152 41.34 11.93 -10.58
C LYS A 152 40.00 11.68 -9.85
N LYS A 153 40.00 11.99 -8.54
CA LYS A 153 38.82 12.31 -7.72
C LYS A 153 38.39 13.77 -7.91
N ALA A 154 37.10 14.07 -7.71
CA ALA A 154 36.56 15.40 -7.39
C ALA A 154 35.43 15.25 -6.33
N PRO A 155 35.11 16.29 -5.54
CA PRO A 155 34.44 16.12 -4.24
C PRO A 155 32.92 16.35 -4.25
N VAL A 156 32.23 15.74 -3.28
CA VAL A 156 30.80 15.97 -2.99
C VAL A 156 30.67 16.90 -1.78
N ALA A 157 30.16 18.11 -1.98
CA ALA A 157 29.74 19.01 -0.90
C ALA A 157 28.75 20.07 -1.39
N LYS A 158 27.43 19.81 -1.20
CA LYS A 158 26.33 20.77 -0.99
C LYS A 158 24.98 20.04 -1.13
N ALA A 159 24.45 19.56 -0.01
CA ALA A 159 23.15 18.91 0.07
C ALA A 159 22.60 18.99 1.51
N LYS A 160 22.37 20.22 2.01
CA LYS A 160 21.72 20.47 3.32
C LYS A 160 20.72 21.63 3.32
N ASP A 161 20.95 22.68 2.53
CA ASP A 161 20.09 23.89 2.57
C ASP A 161 18.70 23.71 1.91
N ALA A 162 18.58 22.88 0.87
CA ALA A 162 17.33 22.74 0.10
C ALA A 162 16.15 22.06 0.83
N VAL A 163 16.39 21.44 1.99
CA VAL A 163 15.36 20.65 2.71
C VAL A 163 14.58 21.49 3.73
N VAL A 164 15.13 22.63 4.17
CA VAL A 164 14.50 23.48 5.18
C VAL A 164 13.45 24.40 4.56
N GLU A 165 13.68 24.87 3.33
CA GLU A 165 12.77 25.78 2.63
C GLU A 165 11.46 25.07 2.22
N GLN A 166 11.54 23.85 1.66
CA GLN A 166 10.37 23.06 1.28
C GLN A 166 9.47 22.61 2.45
N ALA A 167 9.96 22.67 3.70
CA ALA A 167 9.17 22.33 4.88
C ALA A 167 8.26 23.47 5.37
N ALA A 168 8.58 24.73 5.03
CA ALA A 168 7.81 25.90 5.46
C ALA A 168 6.57 26.12 4.58
N ASP A 169 6.71 26.04 3.25
CA ASP A 169 5.61 26.20 2.30
C ASP A 169 4.47 25.20 2.52
N LEU A 170 4.80 23.93 2.80
CA LEU A 170 3.81 22.89 3.03
C LEU A 170 2.98 23.12 4.30
N LEU A 171 3.50 23.85 5.28
CA LEU A 171 2.78 24.18 6.51
C LEU A 171 1.80 25.35 6.30
N SER A 172 2.20 26.37 5.52
CA SER A 172 1.31 27.47 5.14
C SER A 172 0.14 26.99 4.28
N ALA A 173 0.42 26.13 3.28
CA ALA A 173 -0.61 25.59 2.39
C ALA A 173 -1.66 24.72 3.10
N ALA A 174 -1.27 24.03 4.18
CA ALA A 174 -2.20 23.26 5.00
C ALA A 174 -3.17 24.16 5.79
N GLU A 175 -2.74 25.34 6.22
CA GLU A 175 -3.53 26.21 7.10
C GLU A 175 -4.59 27.02 6.33
N ASP A 176 -4.33 27.39 5.08
CA ASP A 176 -5.35 27.99 4.20
C ASP A 176 -6.39 26.95 3.74
N ALA A 177 -6.00 25.71 3.44
CA ALA A 177 -6.94 24.64 3.11
C ALA A 177 -7.95 24.36 4.25
N VAL A 178 -7.50 24.42 5.50
CA VAL A 178 -8.39 24.27 6.68
C VAL A 178 -9.38 25.44 6.81
N LYS A 179 -8.96 26.67 6.46
CA LYS A 179 -9.86 27.84 6.46
C LYS A 179 -10.91 27.76 5.36
N GLU A 180 -10.53 27.31 4.16
CA GLU A 180 -11.46 27.16 3.03
C GLU A 180 -12.50 26.06 3.27
N VAL A 181 -12.10 24.91 3.83
CA VAL A 181 -13.04 23.84 4.22
C VAL A 181 -14.00 24.31 5.31
N LYS A 182 -13.53 25.11 6.28
CA LYS A 182 -14.39 25.67 7.34
C LYS A 182 -15.43 26.66 6.79
N ALA A 183 -15.01 27.59 5.92
CA ALA A 183 -15.92 28.54 5.27
C ALA A 183 -16.97 27.83 4.38
N LYS A 184 -16.60 26.71 3.77
CA LYS A 184 -17.50 25.90 2.93
C LYS A 184 -18.46 25.02 3.74
N ALA A 185 -18.10 24.66 4.97
CA ALA A 185 -19.00 24.00 5.92
C ALA A 185 -20.06 24.97 6.50
N GLU A 186 -19.73 26.26 6.62
CA GLU A 186 -20.61 27.28 7.23
C GLU A 186 -21.63 27.88 6.24
N SER A 187 -21.51 27.62 4.92
CA SER A 187 -22.48 28.05 3.90
C SER A 187 -23.37 26.94 3.33
N VAL A 188 -23.25 25.71 3.83
CA VAL A 188 -24.03 24.54 3.37
C VAL A 188 -24.76 23.87 4.53
N LEU A 189 -25.62 24.64 5.20
CA LEU A 189 -26.86 24.22 5.86
C LEU A 189 -27.75 25.47 6.02
N PRO A 190 -29.08 25.38 5.82
CA PRO A 190 -30.00 26.52 5.84
C PRO A 190 -30.40 26.99 7.25
#